data_AF-A0A085L7R5-F1
#
_entry.id   AF-A0A085L7R5-F1
#
_cell.length_a   1.000
_cell.length_b   1.000
_cell.length_c   1.000
_cell.angle_alpha   90.00
_cell.angle_beta   90.00
_cell.angle_gamma   90.00
#
_symmetry.space_group_name_H-M   'P 1'
#
loop_
_entity.id
_entity.type
_entity.pdbx_description
1 polymer ?
#
loop_
_entity_poly.entity_id
_entity_poly.type
_entity_poly.pdbx_seq_one_letter_code
_entity_poly.pdbx_strand_id
1 'polypeptide(L)' 'MKKTIFLLTLLFCLLLGATTAFAQDTTVGISPATTTVNQGQTFTVDISVTPAVPIAGAQFNLSFNPDILEAQGGS' A
#
# COMPACT_ATOMS: atom_id res chain seq x y z
N MET A 1 38.07 29.54 21.75
CA MET A 1 38.05 29.25 20.30
C MET A 1 37.78 27.77 19.99
N LYS A 2 38.52 26.81 20.57
CA LYS A 2 38.34 25.35 20.32
C LYS A 2 36.95 24.80 20.72
N LYS A 3 36.38 25.25 21.85
CA LYS A 3 35.04 24.84 22.34
C LYS A 3 33.90 25.39 21.47
N THR A 4 34.04 26.63 20.99
CA THR A 4 33.05 27.29 20.13
C THR A 4 32.94 26.60 18.76
N ILE A 5 34.07 26.17 18.20
CA ILE A 5 34.11 25.38 16.96
C ILE A 5 33.42 24.03 17.14
N PHE A 6 33.69 23.32 18.24
CA PHE A 6 33.04 22.04 18.53
C PHE A 6 31.51 22.16 18.67
N LEU A 7 31.04 23.19 19.36
CA LEU A 7 29.61 23.49 19.50
C LEU A 7 28.95 23.82 18.15
N LEU A 8 29.64 24.54 17.27
CA LEU A 8 29.13 24.87 15.94
C LEU A 8 29.02 23.62 15.05
N THR A 9 30.01 22.73 15.10
CA THR A 9 29.98 21.45 14.35
C THR A 9 28.88 20.53 14.86
N LEU A 10 28.68 20.45 16.18
CA LEU A 10 27.59 19.66 16.77
C LEU A 10 26.20 20.19 16.37
N LEU A 11 26.03 21.52 16.37
CA LEU A 11 24.79 22.17 15.94
C LEU A 11 24.51 21.95 14.45
N PHE A 12 25.55 22.00 13.61
CA PHE A 12 25.44 21.73 12.18
C PHE A 12 25.08 20.26 11.88
N CYS A 13 25.64 19.30 12.62
CA CYS A 13 25.25 17.89 12.53
C CYS A 13 23.80 17.65 12.97
N LEU A 14 23.33 18.35 14.00
CA LEU A 14 21.95 18.22 14.49
C LEU A 14 20.92 18.71 13.47
N LEU A 15 21.25 19.78 12.72
CA LEU A 15 20.38 20.36 11.68
C LEU A 15 20.29 19.51 10.41
N LEU A 16 21.33 18.71 10.10
CA LEU A 16 21.37 17.81 8.94
C LEU A 16 20.75 16.43 9.22
N GLY A 17 20.66 16.00 10.49
CA GLY A 17 20.18 14.67 10.88
C GLY A 17 18.66 14.55 11.05
N ALA A 18 17.91 15.65 11.00
CA ALA A 18 16.46 15.64 11.18
C ALA A 18 15.73 15.34 9.86
N THR A 19 15.90 14.13 9.32
CA THR A 19 15.01 13.63 8.27
C THR A 19 13.78 13.04 8.93
N THR A 20 12.61 13.63 8.69
CA THR A 20 11.34 13.04 9.10
C THR A 20 11.06 11.84 8.21
N ALA A 21 11.04 10.63 8.78
CA ALA A 21 10.52 9.46 8.08
C ALA A 21 9.00 9.61 7.94
N PHE A 22 8.51 9.79 6.72
CA PHE A 22 7.09 9.68 6.42
C PHE A 22 6.77 8.20 6.29
N ALA A 23 5.92 7.69 7.18
CA ALA A 23 5.27 6.40 6.94
C ALA A 23 4.32 6.60 5.76
N GLN A 24 4.65 6.02 4.62
CA GLN A 24 3.77 5.96 3.48
C GLN A 24 3.07 4.60 3.51
N ASP A 25 1.74 4.62 3.45
CA ASP A 25 0.93 3.42 3.54
C ASP A 25 0.81 2.73 2.18
N THR A 26 0.77 1.40 2.21
CA THR A 26 0.38 0.59 1.04
C THR A 26 -1.09 0.25 1.17
N THR A 27 -1.87 0.57 0.14
CA THR A 27 -3.31 0.36 0.12
C THR A 27 -3.67 -0.75 -0.84
N VAL A 28 -4.52 -1.68 -0.39
CA VAL A 28 -5.15 -2.71 -1.23
C VAL A 28 -6.64 -2.38 -1.36
N GLY A 29 -7.15 -2.37 -2.59
CA GLY A 29 -8.53 -2.03 -2.90
C GLY A 29 -9.23 -3.12 -3.72
N ILE A 30 -10.56 -3.13 -3.61
CA ILE A 30 -11.45 -3.94 -4.44
C ILE A 30 -12.51 -3.02 -5.08
N SER A 31 -12.74 -3.17 -6.39
CA SER A 31 -13.72 -2.39 -7.13
C SER A 31 -14.52 -3.27 -8.10
N PRO A 32 -15.85 -3.15 -8.18
CA PRO A 32 -16.69 -2.30 -7.35
C PRO A 32 -16.77 -2.84 -5.90
N ALA A 33 -16.91 -1.94 -4.91
CA ALA A 33 -17.07 -2.33 -3.50
C ALA A 33 -18.38 -3.09 -3.25
N THR A 34 -19.41 -2.75 -4.03
CA THR A 34 -20.71 -3.44 -4.05
C THR A 34 -21.23 -3.44 -5.47
N THR A 35 -21.81 -4.55 -5.90
CA THR A 35 -22.53 -4.61 -7.18
C THR A 35 -23.80 -5.43 -7.02
N THR A 36 -24.82 -5.11 -7.81
CA THR A 36 -26.04 -5.90 -7.90
C THR A 36 -26.00 -6.62 -9.24
N VAL A 37 -26.06 -7.95 -9.19
CA VAL A 37 -26.00 -8.82 -10.37
C VAL A 37 -27.18 -9.77 -10.37
N ASN A 38 -27.58 -10.22 -11.56
CA ASN A 38 -28.59 -11.26 -11.69
C ASN A 38 -27.97 -12.65 -11.50
N GLN A 39 -28.77 -13.63 -11.09
CA GLN A 39 -28.30 -15.01 -10.99
C GLN A 39 -27.80 -15.52 -12.36
N GLY A 40 -26.64 -16.18 -12.37
CA GLY A 40 -25.98 -16.67 -13.59
C GLY A 40 -25.21 -15.59 -14.37
N GLN A 41 -25.23 -14.32 -13.95
CA GLN A 41 -24.42 -13.28 -14.56
C GLN A 41 -22.95 -13.39 -14.12
N THR A 42 -22.05 -13.47 -15.10
CA THR A 42 -20.61 -13.27 -14.84
C THR A 42 -20.32 -11.79 -14.63
N PHE A 43 -19.56 -11.47 -13.59
CA PHE A 43 -19.09 -10.13 -13.30
C PHE A 43 -17.62 -10.16 -12.87
N THR A 44 -16.96 -9.01 -12.96
CA THR A 44 -15.56 -8.82 -12.60
C THR A 44 -15.45 -7.93 -11.38
N VAL A 45 -14.51 -8.26 -10.50
CA VAL A 45 -14.00 -7.36 -9.45
C VAL A 45 -12.51 -7.15 -9.66
N ASP A 46 -12.09 -5.91 -9.66
CA ASP A 46 -10.70 -5.50 -9.81
C ASP A 46 -10.05 -5.43 -8.43
N ILE A 47 -8.90 -6.07 -8.28
CA ILE A 47 -8.04 -5.94 -7.10
C ILE A 47 -6.89 -5.02 -7.46
N SER A 48 -6.75 -3.92 -6.71
CA SER A 48 -5.69 -2.94 -6.92
C SER A 48 -4.76 -2.87 -5.72
N VAL A 49 -3.47 -2.68 -5.98
CA VAL A 49 -2.46 -2.43 -4.95
C VAL A 49 -1.80 -1.12 -5.28
N THR A 50 -1.91 -0.15 -4.39
CA THR A 50 -1.19 1.14 -4.45
C THR A 50 -0.05 1.07 -3.45
N PRO A 51 1.18 0.74 -3.89
CA PRO A 51 2.27 0.54 -2.97
C PRO A 51 2.88 1.88 -2.54
N ALA A 52 3.33 1.93 -1.29
CA ALA A 52 4.03 3.08 -0.74
C ALA A 52 5.39 3.32 -1.42
N VAL A 53 6.06 2.24 -1.78
CA VAL A 53 7.36 2.22 -2.43
C VAL A 53 7.33 1.20 -3.56
N PRO A 54 8.20 1.27 -4.56
CA PRO A 54 8.23 0.29 -5.64
C PRO A 54 8.31 -1.16 -5.11
N ILE A 55 7.43 -2.03 -5.61
CA ILE A 55 7.38 -3.46 -5.26
C ILE A 55 7.63 -4.32 -6.50
N ALA A 56 8.22 -5.49 -6.31
CA ALA A 56 8.42 -6.48 -7.37
C ALA A 56 7.17 -7.37 -7.61
N GLY A 57 6.24 -7.40 -6.66
CA GLY A 57 5.00 -8.17 -6.75
C GLY A 57 4.17 -8.08 -5.47
N ALA A 58 2.95 -8.59 -5.54
CA ALA A 58 2.03 -8.71 -4.40
C ALA A 58 1.36 -10.08 -4.42
N GLN A 59 1.02 -10.60 -3.23
CA GLN A 59 0.22 -11.80 -3.05
C GLN A 59 -0.99 -11.45 -2.17
N PHE A 60 -2.15 -12.00 -2.49
CA PHE A 60 -3.37 -11.83 -1.71
C PHE A 60 -4.22 -13.10 -1.71
N ASN A 61 -5.12 -13.20 -0.74
CA ASN A 61 -6.14 -14.23 -0.67
C ASN A 61 -7.51 -13.55 -0.79
N LEU A 62 -8.36 -14.05 -1.69
CA LEU A 62 -9.73 -13.58 -1.85
C LEU A 62 -10.70 -14.65 -1.33
N SER A 63 -11.56 -14.27 -0.39
CA SER A 63 -12.60 -15.13 0.18
C SER A 63 -13.98 -14.69 -0.29
N PHE A 64 -14.84 -15.65 -0.62
CA PHE A 64 -16.25 -15.44 -0.95
C PHE A 64 -17.06 -16.66 -0.50
N ASN A 65 -18.38 -16.54 -0.47
CA ASN A 65 -19.25 -17.69 -0.18
C ASN A 65 -19.42 -18.56 -1.45
N PRO A 66 -18.90 -19.81 -1.46
CA PRO A 66 -18.98 -20.69 -2.63
C PRO A 66 -20.40 -21.21 -2.91
N ASP A 67 -21.33 -21.12 -1.96
CA ASP A 67 -22.74 -21.49 -2.19
C ASP A 67 -23.48 -20.44 -3.04
N ILE A 68 -22.88 -19.26 -3.24
CA ILE A 68 -23.49 -18.12 -3.94
C ILE A 68 -22.67 -17.71 -5.19
N LEU A 69 -21.34 -17.81 -5.12
CA LEU A 69 -20.43 -17.35 -6.16
C LEU A 69 -19.48 -18.46 -6.61
N GLU A 70 -19.15 -18.45 -7.90
CA GLU A 70 -18.15 -19.32 -8.50
C GLU A 70 -17.04 -18.47 -9.13
N ALA A 71 -15.78 -18.78 -8.82
CA ALA A 71 -14.65 -18.11 -9.45
C ALA A 71 -14.36 -18.74 -10.81
N GLN A 72 -14.48 -17.94 -11.87
CA GLN A 72 -14.04 -18.33 -13.21
C GLN A 72 -12.55 -18.01 -13.36
N GLY A 73 -11.77 -18.97 -13.86
CA GLY A 73 -10.35 -18.74 -14.17
C GLY A 73 -10.20 -17.64 -15.21
N GLY A 74 -9.29 -16.70 -14.98
CA GLY A 74 -8.94 -15.69 -15.97
C GLY A 74 -8.23 -16.35 -17.15
N SER A 75 -8.78 -16.18 -18.36
CA SER A 75 -8.09 -16.49 -19.63
C SER A 75 -6.86 -15.62 -19.83
#